data_AF-A0A1F4Q7P0-F1
#
_entry.id   AF-A0A1F4Q7P0-F1
#
_cell.length_a   1.000
_cell.length_b   1.000
_cell.length_c   1.000
_cell.angle_alpha   90.00
_cell.angle_beta   90.00
_cell.angle_gamma   90.00
#
_symmetry.space_group_name_H-M   'P 1'
#
loop_
_entity.id
_entity.type
_entity.pdbx_description
1 polymer ?
#
loop_
_entity_poly.entity_id
_entity_poly.type
_entity_poly.pdbx_seq_one_letter_code
_entity_poly.pdbx_strand_id
1 'polypeptide(L)' 'MLIVDLNDPAKQQVVPLPAKAISVDYHPLSGTALLSCHDQRVYLVDTVVGAVIRSIGTRSDPDPVAVVRLEV' A
#
# COMPACT_ATOMS: atom_id res chain seq x y z
N MET A 1 4.15 5.84 4.31
CA MET A 1 4.68 4.48 4.50
C MET A 1 6.19 4.52 4.37
N LEU A 2 6.91 3.72 5.16
CA LEU A 2 8.35 3.53 5.01
C LEU A 2 8.59 2.19 4.32
N ILE A 3 9.31 2.19 3.20
CA ILE A 3 9.81 0.98 2.54
C ILE A 3 11.26 0.80 2.97
N VAL A 4 11.61 -0.41 3.39
CA VAL A 4 12.95 -0.75 3.85
C VAL A 4 13.44 -1.97 3.09
N ASP A 5 14.65 -1.89 2.53
CA ASP A 5 15.36 -3.08 2.04
C ASP A 5 15.91 -3.84 3.25
N LEU A 6 15.46 -5.08 3.46
CA LEU A 6 15.90 -5.87 4.61
C LEU A 6 17.34 -6.37 4.49
N ASN A 7 17.88 -6.47 3.27
CA ASN A 7 19.28 -6.85 3.05
C ASN A 7 20.22 -5.66 3.19
N ASP A 8 19.71 -4.45 2.95
CA ASP A 8 20.44 -3.19 3.11
C ASP A 8 19.56 -2.17 3.84
N PRO A 9 19.46 -2.23 5.19
CA PRO A 9 18.55 -1.38 5.97
C PRO A 9 18.80 0.11 5.85
N ALA A 10 19.96 0.52 5.32
CA ALA A 10 20.26 1.92 5.01
C ALA A 10 19.49 2.41 3.78
N LYS A 11 19.06 1.50 2.89
CA LYS A 11 18.15 1.82 1.78
C LYS A 11 16.72 1.86 2.28
N GLN A 12 16.26 3.08 2.50
CA GLN A 12 14.90 3.38 2.91
C GLN A 12 14.28 4.40 1.97
N GLN A 13 12.98 4.25 1.73
CA GLN A 13 12.20 5.21 0.96
C GLN A 13 10.90 5.52 1.70
N VAL A 14 10.62 6.81 1.89
CA VAL A 14 9.35 7.27 2.45
C VAL A 14 8.38 7.57 1.32
N VAL A 15 7.25 6.88 1.31
CA VAL A 15 6.13 7.16 0.42
C VAL A 15 5.15 8.08 1.15
N PRO A 16 4.93 9.32 0.67
CA PRO A 16 3.92 10.21 1.23
C PRO A 16 2.54 9.63 0.96
N LEU A 17 1.75 9.46 2.03
CA LEU A 17 0.38 8.98 1.93
C LEU A 17 -0.59 10.15 2.15
N PRO A 18 -1.70 10.23 1.41
CA PRO A 18 -2.71 11.27 1.63
C PRO A 18 -3.42 11.15 2.98
N ALA A 19 -3.40 9.97 3.59
CA ALA A 19 -4.00 9.69 4.89
C ALA A 19 -3.17 8.68 5.68
N LYS A 20 -3.38 8.65 7.00
CA LYS A 20 -2.71 7.71 7.89
C LYS A 20 -3.19 6.29 7.61
N ALA A 21 -2.23 5.39 7.35
CA ALA A 21 -2.50 3.97 7.16
C ALA A 21 -2.90 3.28 8.47
N ILE A 22 -3.82 2.34 8.36
CA ILE A 22 -4.32 1.47 9.45
C ILE A 22 -3.62 0.12 9.36
N SER A 23 -3.70 -0.53 8.19
CA SER A 23 -3.03 -1.79 7.89
C SER A 23 -2.38 -1.76 6.51
N VAL A 24 -1.46 -2.71 6.30
CA VAL A 24 -0.69 -2.85 5.06
C VAL A 24 -0.56 -4.32 4.69
N ASP A 25 -0.81 -4.62 3.43
CA ASP A 25 -0.50 -5.91 2.80
C ASP A 25 0.46 -5.69 1.64
N TYR A 26 1.35 -6.66 1.39
CA TYR A 26 2.32 -6.61 0.31
C TYR A 26 2.18 -7.82 -0.61
N HIS A 27 2.10 -7.56 -1.92
CA HIS A 27 2.07 -8.60 -2.94
C HIS A 27 3.42 -8.64 -3.68
N PRO A 28 4.27 -9.65 -3.42
CA PRO A 28 5.67 -9.65 -3.88
C PRO A 28 5.81 -9.78 -5.39
N LEU A 29 4.89 -10.48 -6.07
CA LEU A 29 4.98 -10.68 -7.52
C LEU A 29 4.74 -9.40 -8.31
N SER A 30 3.91 -8.48 -7.80
CA SER A 30 3.64 -7.20 -8.48
C SER A 30 4.38 -6.02 -7.86
N GLY A 31 5.13 -6.21 -6.77
CA GLY A 31 5.79 -5.12 -6.05
C GLY A 31 4.79 -4.06 -5.58
N THR A 32 3.59 -4.49 -5.14
CA THR A 32 2.51 -3.57 -4.77
C THR A 32 2.16 -3.74 -3.31
N ALA A 33 2.10 -2.64 -2.57
CA ALA A 33 1.52 -2.58 -1.25
C ALA A 33 0.08 -2.05 -1.32
N LEU A 34 -0.81 -2.68 -0.57
CA LEU A 34 -2.19 -2.24 -0.38
C LEU A 34 -2.32 -1.69 1.04
N LEU A 35 -2.82 -0.47 1.18
CA LEU A 35 -2.96 0.21 2.45
C LEU A 35 -4.41 0.61 2.66
N SER A 36 -4.99 0.20 3.78
CA SER A 36 -6.21 0.80 4.32
C SER A 36 -5.86 2.08 5.06
N CYS A 37 -6.66 3.12 4.91
CA CYS A 37 -6.43 4.40 5.56
C CYS A 37 -7.67 4.94 6.27
N HIS A 38 -7.44 5.81 7.26
CA HIS A 38 -8.50 6.45 8.07
C HIS A 38 -9.45 7.37 7.29
N ASP A 39 -9.14 7.69 6.03
CA ASP A 39 -10.00 8.49 5.15
C ASP A 39 -11.02 7.63 4.37
N GLN A 40 -11.25 6.38 4.79
CA GLN A 40 -12.14 5.42 4.14
C GLN A 40 -11.72 5.12 2.70
N ARG A 41 -10.41 4.99 2.50
CA ARG A 41 -9.83 4.65 1.20
C ARG A 41 -8.80 3.55 1.34
N VAL A 42 -8.69 2.78 0.26
CA VAL A 42 -7.59 1.87 0.02
C VAL A 42 -6.65 2.50 -1.01
N TYR A 43 -5.37 2.53 -0.69
CA TYR A 43 -4.31 2.99 -1.58
C TYR A 43 -3.49 1.81 -2.08
N LEU A 44 -3.23 1.77 -3.39
CA LEU A 44 -2.21 0.90 -3.95
C LEU A 44 -0.94 1.72 -4.15
N VAL A 45 0.15 1.24 -3.59
CA VAL A 45 1.49 1.82 -3.70
C VAL A 45 2.36 0.87 -4.50
N ASP A 46 2.97 1.38 -5.56
CA ASP A 46 4.10 0.71 -6.20
C ASP A 46 5.32 0.88 -5.30
N THR A 47 5.87 -0.22 -4.79
CA THR A 47 6.98 -0.18 -3.84
C THR A 47 8.35 -0.02 -4.51
N VAL A 48 8.43 -0.19 -5.83
CA VAL A 48 9.66 0.02 -6.61
C VAL A 48 9.81 1.50 -6.93
N VAL A 49 8.73 2.13 -7.38
CA VAL A 49 8.69 3.57 -7.67
C VAL A 49 8.52 4.39 -6.38
N GLY A 50 7.88 3.81 -5.37
CA GLY A 50 7.54 4.46 -4.10
C GLY A 50 6.48 5.53 -4.28
N ALA A 51 5.42 5.20 -5.03
CA ALA A 51 4.34 6.13 -5.35
C ALA A 51 2.98 5.47 -5.21
N VAL A 52 1.98 6.27 -4.82
CA VAL A 52 0.57 5.85 -4.87
C VAL A 52 0.15 5.80 -6.34
N ILE A 53 -0.21 4.61 -6.82
CA ILE A 53 -0.63 4.37 -8.21
C ILE A 53 -2.15 4.28 -8.35
N ARG A 54 -2.87 4.00 -7.25
CA ARG A 54 -4.33 3.95 -7.26
C ARG A 54 -4.92 4.30 -5.89
N SER A 55 -6.12 4.86 -5.92
CA SER A 55 -6.94 5.11 -4.75
C SER A 55 -8.36 4.60 -5.00
N ILE A 56 -8.91 3.88 -4.03
CA ILE A 56 -10.22 3.23 -4.10
C ILE A 56 -11.02 3.67 -2.88
N GLY A 57 -12.16 4.32 -3.07
CA GLY A 57 -13.05 4.66 -1.96
C GLY A 57 -13.79 3.44 -1.43
N THR A 58 -13.97 3.35 -0.12
CA THR A 58 -14.75 2.30 0.54
C THR A 58 -16.01 2.86 1.17
N ARG A 59 -17.01 2.01 1.41
CA ARG A 59 -18.29 2.42 2.02
C ARG A 59 -18.23 2.54 3.54
N SER A 60 -17.24 1.90 4.16
CA SER A 60 -16.97 1.83 5.60
C SER A 60 -15.45 1.73 5.82
N ASP A 61 -15.03 1.65 7.08
CA ASP A 61 -13.62 1.44 7.44
C ASP A 61 -13.06 0.24 6.67
N PRO A 62 -12.02 0.46 5.83
CA PRO A 62 -11.45 -0.60 5.03
C PRO A 62 -10.63 -1.52 5.95
N ASP A 63 -11.09 -2.74 6.15
CA ASP A 63 -10.27 -3.80 6.74
C ASP A 63 -9.82 -4.73 5.59
N PRO A 64 -8.58 -4.60 5.10
CA PRO A 64 -8.09 -5.40 4.00
C PRO A 64 -7.86 -6.82 4.54
N VAL A 65 -8.74 -7.75 4.14
CA VAL A 65 -8.63 -9.17 4.51
C VAL A 65 -7.79 -9.94 3.50
N ALA A 66 -7.74 -9.48 2.24
CA ALA A 66 -6.95 -10.09 1.18
C ALA A 66 -6.70 -9.11 0.01
N VAL A 67 -5.53 -9.24 -0.62
CA VAL A 67 -5.24 -8.64 -1.93
C VAL A 67 -5.64 -9.64 -3.02
N VAL A 68 -6.69 -9.33 -3.78
CA VAL A 68 -7.15 -10.17 -4.90
C VAL A 68 -6.77 -9.55 -6.24
N ARG A 69 -6.18 -10.35 -7.12
CA ARG A 69 -6.02 -10.01 -8.53
C ARG A 69 -7.36 -10.27 -9.24
N LEU A 70 -7.96 -9.24 -9.83
CA LEU A 70 -9.05 -9.45 -10.78
C LEU A 70 -8.42 -9.93 -12.10
N GLU A 71 -8.67 -11.18 -12.48
CA GLU A 71 -8.38 -11.65 -13.82
C GLU A 71 -9.37 -11.03 -14.79
N VAL A 72 -8.85 -10.55 -15.94
CA VAL A 72 -9.63 -10.02 -17.06
C VAL A 72 -9.57 -11.04 -18.19
#